data_AF-A0A7S4QLS2-F1
#
_entry.id   AF-A0A7S4QLS2-F1
#
_cell.length_a   1.000
_cell.length_b   1.000
_cell.length_c   1.000
_cell.angle_alpha   90.00
_cell.angle_beta   90.00
_cell.angle_gamma   90.00
#
_symmetry.space_group_name_H-M   'P 1'
#
loop_
_entity.id
_entity.type
_entity.pdbx_description
1 polymer ?
#
loop_
_entity_poly.entity_id
_entity_poly.type
_entity_poly.pdbx_seq_one_letter_code
_entity_poly.pdbx_strand_id
1 'polypeptide(L)'
;AAARARLHEFAPRDISTSAWSLAKRLVRDAPLLQAISAAALSQMREFGSLDLVNISWAFSQLEFRDGPLREAISAEVLSKIPDYSPQEVANIAWAVARRSEPSNGLLMESIAS
;
A
#
# COMPACT_ATOMS: atom_id res chain seq x y z
N ALA A 1 1.74 21.14 3.47
CA ALA A 1 0.70 21.73 2.60
C ALA A 1 0.94 21.46 1.11
N ALA A 2 2.13 21.76 0.55
CA ALA A 2 2.40 21.59 -0.89
C ALA A 2 2.37 20.13 -1.42
N ALA A 3 2.90 19.16 -0.66
CA ALA A 3 2.92 17.76 -1.09
C ALA A 3 1.51 17.18 -1.31
N ARG A 4 0.53 17.57 -0.48
CA ARG A 4 -0.85 17.07 -0.54
C ARG A 4 -1.57 17.51 -1.82
N ALA A 5 -1.21 18.65 -2.40
CA ALA A 5 -1.82 19.21 -3.60
C ALA A 5 -1.34 18.53 -4.90
N ARG A 6 -0.20 17.82 -4.87
CA ARG A 6 0.42 17.22 -6.06
C ARG A 6 0.43 15.69 -6.07
N LEU A 7 -0.20 15.02 -5.10
CA LEU A 7 -0.24 13.56 -5.06
C LEU A 7 -0.89 12.93 -6.30
N HIS A 8 -1.74 13.67 -7.03
CA HIS A 8 -2.32 13.22 -8.28
C HIS A 8 -1.32 13.22 -9.45
N GLU A 9 -0.20 13.95 -9.34
CA GLU A 9 0.89 14.01 -10.32
C GLU A 9 1.96 12.94 -10.04
N PHE A 10 1.88 12.26 -8.90
CA PHE A 10 2.87 11.26 -8.48
C PHE A 10 2.64 9.97 -9.25
N ALA A 11 3.74 9.30 -9.61
CA ALA A 11 3.67 7.95 -10.15
C ALA A 11 3.21 6.96 -9.04
N PRO A 12 2.64 5.80 -9.40
CA PRO A 12 2.20 4.79 -8.43
C PRO A 12 3.25 4.43 -7.37
N ARG A 13 4.52 4.33 -7.79
CA ARG A 13 5.66 4.06 -6.91
C ARG A 13 5.91 5.17 -5.88
N ASP A 14 5.70 6.43 -6.24
CA ASP A 14 5.89 7.56 -5.34
C ASP A 14 4.74 7.64 -4.32
N ILE A 15 3.52 7.30 -4.74
CA ILE A 15 2.35 7.18 -3.85
C ILE A 15 2.58 6.05 -2.84
N SER A 16 3.03 4.87 -3.30
CA SER A 16 3.26 3.70 -2.45
C SER A 16 4.40 3.94 -1.45
N THR A 17 5.49 4.56 -1.90
CA THR A 17 6.63 4.92 -1.04
C THR A 17 6.26 5.98 -0.01
N SER A 18 5.42 6.94 -0.37
CA SER A 18 4.91 7.95 0.58
C SER A 18 4.10 7.31 1.70
N ALA A 19 3.19 6.39 1.36
CA ALA A 19 2.41 5.63 2.35
C ALA A 19 3.33 4.83 3.28
N TRP A 20 4.27 4.08 2.71
CA TRP A 20 5.24 3.28 3.45
C TRP A 20 6.10 4.12 4.40
N SER A 21 6.59 5.28 3.96
CA SER A 21 7.41 6.19 4.78
C SER A 21 6.64 6.72 5.99
N LEU A 22 5.38 7.09 5.80
CA LEU A 22 4.51 7.50 6.92
C LEU A 22 4.32 6.36 7.91
N ALA A 23 4.09 5.14 7.43
CA ALA A 23 3.92 3.97 8.25
C ALA A 23 5.19 3.60 9.03
N LYS A 24 6.37 3.63 8.41
CA LYS A 24 7.66 3.39 9.10
C LYS A 24 7.93 4.42 10.20
N ARG A 25 7.44 5.65 10.04
CA ARG A 25 7.58 6.73 11.03
C ARG A 25 6.41 6.77 12.03
N LEU A 26 5.44 5.86 11.92
CA LEU A 26 4.21 5.83 12.71
C LEU A 26 3.45 7.17 12.68
N VAL A 27 3.53 7.89 11.55
CA VAL A 27 2.86 9.18 11.37
C VAL A 27 1.46 8.97 10.84
N ARG A 28 0.46 9.16 11.71
CA ARG A 28 -0.95 9.08 11.37
C ARG A 28 -1.52 10.47 11.03
N ASP A 29 -1.15 11.00 9.88
CA ASP A 29 -1.77 12.20 9.31
C ASP A 29 -2.98 11.78 8.47
N ALA A 30 -4.18 11.78 9.07
CA ALA A 30 -5.40 11.36 8.40
C ALA A 30 -5.70 12.16 7.11
N PRO A 31 -5.59 13.50 7.08
CA PRO A 31 -5.71 14.28 5.86
C PRO A 31 -4.76 13.85 4.73
N LEU A 32 -3.51 13.52 5.06
CA LEU A 32 -2.52 13.04 4.08
C LEU A 32 -2.81 11.61 3.62
N LEU A 33 -3.17 10.71 4.53
CA LEU A 33 -3.53 9.33 4.21
C LEU A 33 -4.77 9.25 3.31
N GLN A 34 -5.77 10.11 3.54
CA GLN A 34 -6.92 10.24 2.65
C GLN A 34 -6.52 10.71 1.24
N ALA A 35 -5.56 11.64 1.13
CA ALA A 35 -5.09 12.11 -0.16
C ALA A 35 -4.28 11.03 -0.91
N ILE A 36 -3.46 10.26 -0.18
CA ILE A 36 -2.76 9.08 -0.72
C ILE A 36 -3.76 8.04 -1.21
N SER A 37 -4.80 7.75 -0.43
CA SER A 37 -5.88 6.82 -0.81
C SER A 37 -6.58 7.28 -2.08
N ALA A 38 -6.98 8.55 -2.15
CA ALA A 38 -7.64 9.10 -3.34
C ALA A 38 -6.74 9.00 -4.59
N ALA A 39 -5.45 9.32 -4.47
CA ALA A 39 -4.51 9.20 -5.59
C ALA A 39 -4.31 7.74 -6.02
N ALA A 40 -4.15 6.82 -5.04
CA ALA A 40 -4.03 5.39 -5.32
C ALA A 40 -5.28 4.84 -6.02
N LEU A 41 -6.49 5.22 -5.58
CA LEU A 41 -7.74 4.84 -6.22
C LEU A 41 -7.82 5.29 -7.68
N SER A 42 -7.35 6.51 -8.00
CA SER A 42 -7.37 7.02 -9.38
C SER A 42 -6.40 6.30 -10.31
N GLN A 43 -5.35 5.68 -9.79
CA GLN A 43 -4.27 5.07 -10.56
C GLN A 43 -4.16 3.56 -10.34
N MET A 44 -5.14 2.92 -9.67
CA MET A 44 -5.04 1.55 -9.12
C MET A 44 -4.51 0.52 -10.12
N ARG A 45 -4.92 0.61 -11.39
CA ARG A 45 -4.51 -0.32 -12.46
C ARG A 45 -3.03 -0.25 -12.81
N GLU A 46 -2.39 0.89 -12.55
CA GLU A 46 -0.98 1.15 -12.84
C GLU A 46 -0.05 0.66 -11.74
N PHE A 47 -0.60 0.25 -10.58
CA PHE A 47 0.20 -0.27 -9.48
C PHE A 47 0.78 -1.64 -9.82
N GLY A 48 2.08 -1.79 -9.57
CA GLY A 48 2.74 -3.09 -9.54
C GLY A 48 2.50 -3.82 -8.23
N SER A 49 2.84 -5.11 -8.20
CA SER A 49 2.75 -5.96 -7.01
C SER A 49 3.33 -5.30 -5.76
N LEU A 50 4.58 -4.84 -5.82
CA LEU A 50 5.28 -4.24 -4.68
C LEU A 50 4.60 -2.95 -4.18
N ASP A 51 4.03 -2.16 -5.09
CA ASP A 51 3.32 -0.93 -4.72
C ASP A 51 2.03 -1.24 -3.95
N LEU A 52 1.29 -2.26 -4.39
CA LEU A 52 0.09 -2.75 -3.70
C LEU A 52 0.43 -3.31 -2.31
N VAL A 53 1.55 -4.04 -2.17
CA VAL A 53 2.03 -4.52 -0.86
C VAL A 53 2.36 -3.32 0.04
N ASN A 54 3.11 -2.33 -0.47
CA ASN A 54 3.53 -1.15 0.29
C ASN A 54 2.33 -0.34 0.82
N ILE A 55 1.36 -0.03 -0.04
CA ILE A 55 0.14 0.69 0.38
C ILE A 55 -0.66 -0.13 1.38
N SER A 56 -0.89 -1.42 1.10
CA SER A 56 -1.66 -2.30 1.99
C SER A 56 -1.04 -2.38 3.37
N TRP A 57 0.28 -2.61 3.41
CA TRP A 57 1.02 -2.67 4.65
C TRP A 57 0.96 -1.35 5.41
N ALA A 58 1.17 -0.22 4.73
CA ALA A 58 1.18 1.09 5.35
C ALA A 58 -0.15 1.43 6.03
N PHE A 59 -1.26 1.22 5.33
CA PHE A 59 -2.60 1.48 5.87
C PHE A 59 -2.96 0.52 7.02
N SER A 60 -2.51 -0.74 6.95
CA SER A 60 -2.65 -1.67 8.07
C SER A 60 -1.81 -1.26 9.29
N GLN A 61 -0.54 -0.88 9.07
CA GLN A 61 0.42 -0.51 10.13
C GLN A 61 0.00 0.75 10.88
N LEU A 62 -0.62 1.71 10.18
CA LEU A 62 -1.16 2.94 10.77
C LEU A 62 -2.58 2.78 11.33
N GLU A 63 -3.13 1.56 11.28
CA GLU A 63 -4.51 1.24 11.66
C GLU A 63 -5.55 2.16 10.99
N PHE A 64 -5.24 2.62 9.77
CA PHE A 64 -6.09 3.54 9.02
C PHE A 64 -7.06 2.74 8.15
N ARG A 65 -8.33 2.72 8.57
CA ARG A 65 -9.39 1.99 7.86
C ARG A 65 -9.88 2.79 6.65
N ASP A 66 -9.52 2.31 5.46
CA ASP A 66 -10.04 2.81 4.20
C ASP A 66 -10.68 1.64 3.43
N GLY A 67 -12.01 1.55 3.52
CA GLY A 67 -12.80 0.48 2.89
C GLY A 67 -12.65 0.45 1.37
N PRO A 68 -12.93 1.58 0.68
CA PRO A 68 -12.77 1.68 -0.76
C PRO A 68 -11.37 1.31 -1.26
N LEU A 69 -10.31 1.81 -0.62
CA LEU A 69 -8.94 1.47 -1.00
C LEU A 69 -8.66 -0.04 -0.85
N ARG A 70 -9.07 -0.64 0.26
CA ARG A 70 -8.88 -2.07 0.51
C ARG A 70 -9.60 -2.94 -0.52
N GLU A 71 -10.83 -2.57 -0.87
CA GLU A 71 -11.63 -3.28 -1.87
C GLU A 71 -11.00 -3.16 -3.26
N ALA A 72 -10.54 -1.96 -3.63
CA ALA A 72 -9.87 -1.72 -4.91
C ALA A 72 -8.56 -2.51 -5.02
N ILE A 73 -7.73 -2.53 -3.97
CA ILE A 73 -6.51 -3.35 -3.94
C ILE A 73 -6.87 -4.83 -4.09
N SER A 74 -7.88 -5.31 -3.35
CA SER A 74 -8.27 -6.72 -3.42
C SER A 74 -8.74 -7.11 -4.82
N ALA A 75 -9.55 -6.27 -5.46
CA ALA A 75 -10.01 -6.49 -6.84
C ALA A 75 -8.85 -6.47 -7.84
N GLU A 76 -7.93 -5.52 -7.71
CA GLU A 76 -6.77 -5.40 -8.59
C GLU A 76 -5.85 -6.63 -8.48
N VAL A 77 -5.57 -7.06 -7.25
CA VAL A 77 -4.74 -8.24 -6.97
C VAL A 77 -5.37 -9.48 -7.56
N LEU A 78 -6.67 -9.70 -7.33
CA LEU A 78 -7.41 -10.82 -7.89
C LEU A 78 -7.36 -10.83 -9.43
N SER A 79 -7.43 -9.66 -10.06
CA SER A 79 -7.36 -9.54 -11.52
C SER A 79 -5.98 -9.87 -12.09
N LYS A 80 -4.92 -9.64 -11.33
CA LYS A 80 -3.51 -9.85 -11.72
C LYS A 80 -2.92 -11.15 -11.16
N ILE A 81 -3.70 -12.00 -10.47
CA ILE A 81 -3.23 -13.31 -9.97
C ILE A 81 -2.50 -14.14 -11.06
N PRO A 82 -2.98 -14.22 -12.32
CA PRO A 82 -2.30 -14.98 -13.36
C PRO A 82 -0.91 -14.43 -13.73
N ASP A 83 -0.69 -13.13 -13.50
CA ASP A 83 0.54 -12.41 -13.84
C ASP A 83 1.53 -12.36 -12.67
N TYR A 84 1.11 -12.76 -11.47
CA TYR A 84 1.93 -12.75 -10.27
C TYR A 84 2.54 -14.13 -9.98
N SER A 85 3.79 -14.09 -9.52
CA SER A 85 4.38 -15.27 -8.90
C SER A 85 3.63 -15.63 -7.61
N PRO A 86 3.63 -16.91 -7.20
CA PRO A 86 3.05 -17.32 -5.92
C PRO A 86 3.60 -16.54 -4.71
N GLN A 87 4.87 -16.11 -4.77
CA GLN A 87 5.49 -15.30 -3.73
C GLN A 87 4.88 -13.89 -3.63
N GLU A 88 4.60 -13.26 -4.77
CA GLU A 88 3.98 -11.93 -4.81
C GLU A 88 2.55 -11.97 -4.27
N VAL A 89 1.76 -12.98 -4.67
CA VAL A 89 0.41 -13.19 -4.14
C VAL A 89 0.45 -13.41 -2.62
N ALA A 90 1.38 -14.23 -2.13
CA ALA A 90 1.55 -14.47 -0.69
C ALA A 90 1.92 -13.19 0.08
N ASN A 91 2.81 -12.37 -0.47
CA ASN A 91 3.22 -11.11 0.15
C ASN A 91 2.04 -10.12 0.26
N ILE A 92 1.22 -10.03 -0.79
CA ILE A 92 0.04 -9.16 -0.80
C ILE A 92 -1.02 -9.68 0.19
N ALA A 93 -1.32 -10.98 0.14
CA ALA A 93 -2.28 -11.60 1.05
C ALA A 93 -1.88 -11.39 2.52
N TRP A 94 -0.59 -11.52 2.83
CA TRP A 94 -0.07 -11.26 4.16
C TRP A 94 -0.17 -9.78 4.57
N ALA A 95 0.14 -8.84 3.67
CA ALA A 95 0.03 -7.41 3.97
C ALA A 95 -1.40 -6.98 4.30
N VAL A 96 -2.40 -7.57 3.62
CA VAL A 96 -3.83 -7.35 3.91
C VAL A 96 -4.26 -8.09 5.18
N ALA A 97 -3.69 -9.26 5.46
CA ALA A 97 -4.02 -10.10 6.62
C ALA A 97 -3.30 -9.71 7.93
N ARG A 98 -2.35 -8.77 7.89
CA ARG A 98 -1.46 -8.39 9.02
C ARG A 98 -2.16 -7.84 10.27
N ARG A 99 -3.49 -7.90 10.35
CA ARG A 99 -4.22 -7.83 11.62
C ARG A 99 -3.94 -8.98 12.58
N SER A 100 -3.21 -10.04 12.20
CA SER A 100 -3.14 -11.24 13.05
C SER A 100 -1.78 -11.70 13.59
N GLU A 101 -0.59 -11.44 13.02
CA GLU A 101 0.67 -11.84 13.71
C GLU A 101 1.93 -11.01 13.38
N PRO A 102 2.89 -10.86 14.32
CA PRO A 102 4.05 -9.98 14.17
C PRO A 102 5.24 -10.57 13.37
N SER A 103 5.20 -11.84 12.96
CA SER A 103 6.44 -12.62 12.77
C SER A 103 7.18 -12.48 11.43
N ASN A 104 6.68 -11.72 10.45
CA ASN A 104 7.30 -11.62 9.10
C ASN A 104 7.72 -10.20 8.67
N GLY A 105 7.89 -9.26 9.61
CA GLY A 105 8.37 -7.90 9.29
C GLY A 105 9.73 -7.84 8.57
N LEU A 106 10.54 -8.89 8.70
CA LEU A 106 11.89 -9.01 8.15
C LEU A 106 11.93 -9.10 6.62
N LEU A 107 10.90 -9.61 5.94
CA LEU A 107 10.91 -9.74 4.47
C LEU A 107 10.92 -8.38 3.77
N MET A 108 10.19 -7.37 4.28
CA MET A 108 10.26 -6.01 3.74
C MET A 108 11.53 -5.27 4.17
N GLU A 109 12.08 -5.56 5.35
CA GLU A 109 13.38 -4.99 5.74
C GLU A 109 14.52 -5.54 4.87
N SER A 110 14.41 -6.78 4.40
CA SER A 110 15.38 -7.38 3.49
C SER A 110 15.27 -6.91 2.03
N ILE A 111 14.12 -6.39 1.59
CA ILE A 111 13.95 -5.83 0.23
C ILE A 111 14.37 -4.34 0.20
N ALA A 112 14.47 -3.71 1.37
CA ALA A 112 14.89 -2.32 1.54
C ALA A 112 16.38 -2.14 1.89
N SER A 113 17.14 -3.23 2.05
CA SER A 113 18.59 -3.25 2.26
C SER A 113 19.33 -3.69 1.00
#